data_AF-A0A0D2LXN7-F1
#
_entry.id   AF-A0A0D2LXN7-F1
#
_cell.length_a   1.000
_cell.length_b   1.000
_cell.length_c   1.000
_cell.angle_alpha   90.00
_cell.angle_beta   90.00
_cell.angle_gamma   90.00
#
_symmetry.space_group_name_H-M   'P 1'
#
loop_
_entity.id
_entity.type
_entity.pdbx_description
1 polymer ?
#
loop_
_entity_poly.entity_id
_entity_poly.type
_entity_poly.pdbx_seq_one_letter_code
_entity_poly.pdbx_strand_id
1 'polypeptide(L)' 'VESIILSIISMLSSPNDESPANVDAAKQWREDRDGFKKKVTRIVRKSQEML' A
#
# COMPACT_ATOMS: atom_id res chain seq x y z
N VAL A 1 -10.22 19.27 0.04
CA VAL A 1 -9.49 18.40 -0.92
C VAL A 1 -8.11 18.05 -0.40
N GLU A 2 -7.29 19.03 -0.02
CA GLU A 2 -5.96 18.82 0.60
C GLU A 2 -5.97 17.83 1.77
N SER A 3 -6.90 17.98 2.71
CA SER A 3 -7.06 17.08 3.86
C SER A 3 -7.30 15.62 3.46
N ILE A 4 -8.00 15.38 2.37
CA ILE A 4 -8.27 14.03 1.84
C ILE A 4 -6.97 13.42 1.30
N ILE A 5 -6.20 14.20 0.52
CA ILE A 5 -4.93 13.75 -0.05
C ILE A 5 -3.92 13.43 1.06
N LEU A 6 -3.81 14.29 2.08
CA LEU A 6 -2.94 14.03 3.24
C LEU A 6 -3.35 12.76 3.99
N SER A 7 -4.65 12.52 4.13
CA SER A 7 -5.17 11.30 4.75
C SER A 7 -4.81 10.05 3.95
N ILE A 8 -4.89 10.10 2.61
CA ILE A 8 -4.49 8.99 1.73
C ILE A 8 -2.99 8.71 1.84
N ILE A 9 -2.15 9.75 1.83
CA ILE A 9 -0.69 9.59 1.97
C ILE A 9 -0.34 8.95 3.32
N SER A 10 -0.99 9.40 4.40
CA SER A 10 -0.83 8.81 5.73
C SER A 10 -1.24 7.33 5.74
N MET A 11 -2.39 7.00 5.15
CA MET A 11 -2.88 5.62 5.03
C MET A 11 -1.96 4.72 4.20
N LEU A 12 -1.32 5.24 3.14
CA LEU A 12 -0.33 4.46 2.38
C LEU A 12 0.95 4.19 3.18
N SER A 13 1.31 5.09 4.10
CA SER A 13 2.47 4.93 4.98
C SER A 13 2.19 3.96 6.13
N SER A 14 0.96 3.97 6.64
CA SER A 14 0.45 3.07 7.68
C SER A 14 -0.92 2.48 7.29
N PRO A 15 -0.93 1.41 6.47
CA PRO A 15 -2.15 0.70 6.07
C PRO A 15 -2.96 0.21 7.26
N ASN A 16 -4.29 0.27 7.14
CA ASN A 16 -5.22 -0.27 8.14
C ASN A 16 -5.48 -1.76 7.87
N ASP A 17 -5.01 -2.63 8.75
CA ASP A 17 -5.15 -4.08 8.62
C ASP A 17 -6.25 -4.70 9.49
N GLU A 18 -6.91 -3.88 10.33
CA GLU A 18 -8.12 -4.20 11.11
C GLU A 18 -9.39 -4.21 10.23
N SER A 19 -9.40 -3.39 9.18
CA SER A 19 -10.48 -3.35 8.18
C SER A 19 -9.89 -3.35 6.76
N PRO A 20 -9.32 -4.48 6.31
CA PRO A 20 -8.61 -4.52 5.04
C PRO A 20 -9.60 -4.63 3.87
N ALA A 21 -9.50 -3.70 2.92
CA ALA A 21 -10.22 -3.83 1.63
C ALA A 21 -9.63 -4.96 0.76
N ASN A 22 -8.35 -5.28 0.94
CA ASN A 22 -7.68 -6.39 0.28
C ASN A 22 -7.10 -7.35 1.33
N VAL A 23 -7.78 -8.48 1.54
CA VAL A 23 -7.43 -9.46 2.57
C VAL A 23 -6.07 -10.10 2.32
N ASP A 24 -5.73 -10.39 1.06
CA ASP A 24 -4.43 -10.99 0.70
C ASP A 24 -3.27 -10.04 0.98
N ALA A 25 -3.45 -8.75 0.65
CA ALA A 25 -2.44 -7.72 0.92
C ALA A 25 -2.26 -7.52 2.43
N ALA A 26 -3.35 -7.57 3.21
CA ALA A 26 -3.28 -7.46 4.66
C ALA A 26 -2.63 -8.68 5.32
N LYS A 27 -2.92 -9.89 4.82
CA LYS A 27 -2.23 -11.11 5.24
C LYS A 27 -0.74 -11.02 4.93
N GLN A 28 -0.38 -10.64 3.71
CA GLN A 28 1.02 -10.47 3.32
C GLN A 28 1.72 -9.37 4.14
N TRP A 29 1.04 -8.27 4.44
CA TRP A 29 1.55 -7.21 5.29
C TRP A 29 1.94 -7.69 6.70
N ARG A 30 1.13 -8.58 7.29
CA ARG A 30 1.36 -9.17 8.62
C ARG A 30 2.37 -10.31 8.64
N GLU A 31 2.29 -11.21 7.66
CA GLU A 31 3.03 -12.48 7.68
C GLU A 31 4.31 -12.46 6.82
N ASP A 32 4.38 -11.63 5.78
CA ASP A 32 5.49 -11.56 4.81
C ASP A 32 5.77 -10.11 4.39
N ARG A 33 6.35 -9.36 5.33
CA ARG A 33 6.62 -7.93 5.13
C ARG A 33 7.60 -7.66 3.98
N ASP A 34 8.59 -8.52 3.78
CA ASP A 34 9.58 -8.37 2.72
C ASP A 34 8.98 -8.63 1.34
N GLY A 35 8.16 -9.67 1.19
CA GLY A 35 7.44 -9.93 -0.06
C GLY A 35 6.42 -8.85 -0.37
N PHE A 36 5.71 -8.32 0.64
CA PHE A 36 4.84 -7.16 0.48
C PHE A 36 5.62 -5.97 -0.09
N LYS A 37 6.77 -5.63 0.51
CA LYS A 37 7.61 -4.52 0.06
C LYS A 37 8.09 -4.70 -1.38
N LYS A 38 8.54 -5.91 -1.75
CA LYS A 38 8.93 -6.25 -3.13
C LYS A 38 7.79 -6.01 -4.13
N LYS A 39 6.55 -6.43 -3.77
CA LYS A 39 5.36 -6.22 -4.60
C LYS A 39 5.02 -4.75 -4.75
N VAL A 40 5.04 -3.97 -3.66
CA VAL A 40 4.81 -2.52 -3.69
C VAL A 40 5.85 -1.81 -4.56
N THR A 41 7.14 -2.13 -4.44
CA THR A 41 8.18 -1.54 -5.29
C THR A 41 7.93 -1.79 -6.78
N ARG A 42 7.43 -2.98 -7.16
CA ARG A 42 7.06 -3.27 -8.55
C ARG A 42 5.89 -2.41 -9.02
N ILE A 43 4.88 -2.20 -8.16
CA ILE A 43 3.72 -1.34 -8.47
C ILE A 43 4.18 0.11 -8.68
N VAL A 44 5.05 0.62 -7.82
CA VAL A 44 5.62 1.98 -7.95
C VAL A 44 6.35 2.14 -9.28
N ARG A 45 7.22 1.18 -9.65
CA ARG A 45 7.91 1.22 -10.96
C ARG A 45 6.93 1.23 -12.12
N LYS A 46 5.94 0.33 -12.12
CA LYS A 46 4.92 0.30 -13.16
C LYS A 46 4.14 1.61 -13.26
N SER A 47 3.87 2.28 -12.14
CA SER A 47 3.19 3.59 -12.16
C SER A 47 4.01 4.71 -12.78
N GLN A 48 5.34 4.59 -12.79
CA GLN A 48 6.26 5.56 -13.41
C GLN A 48 6.44 5.31 -14.92
N GLU A 49 6.24 4.07 -15.39
CA GLU A 49 6.32 3.69 -16.81
C GLU A 49 5.07 4.07 -17.62
N MET A 50 3.98 4.48 -16.95
CA MET A 50 2.74 4.90 -17.60
C MET A 50 2.67 6.42 -17.86
N LEU A 51 3.82 7.10 -17.85
CA LEU A 51 4.02 8.50 -18.26
C LEU A 51 4.71 8.55 -19.62
#